data_AF-A0A2G0WLT4-F1
#
_entry.id   AF-A0A2G0WLT4-F1
#
_cell.length_a   1.000
_cell.length_b   1.000
_cell.length_c   1.000
_cell.angle_alpha   90.00
_cell.angle_beta   90.00
_cell.angle_gamma   90.00
#
_symmetry.space_group_name_H-M   'P 1'
#
loop_
_entity.id
_entity.type
_entity.pdbx_description
1 polymer ?
#
loop_
_entity_poly.entity_id
_entity_poly.type
_entity_poly.pdbx_seq_one_letter_code
_entity_poly.pdbx_strand_id
1 'polypeptide(L)'
;MEDEYPTLLDVFLKDSEYRISRLRQLMGVAAFDLQELSLVAHSFKGSSSNMGALRLADLCRELEERSRREESVGLGDLLAALDHEYSTVRRLFDAERQFFIAHP
;
A
#
# COMPACT_ATOMS: atom_id res chain seq x y z
N MET A 1 -6.40 26.34 4.82
CA MET A 1 -5.87 25.16 4.12
C MET A 1 -6.53 23.91 4.68
N GLU A 2 -7.87 23.85 4.69
CA GLU A 2 -8.64 22.64 5.05
C GLU A 2 -9.09 21.87 3.78
N ASP A 3 -9.07 22.53 2.62
CA ASP A 3 -9.43 21.96 1.31
C ASP A 3 -8.43 20.91 0.78
N GLU A 4 -7.27 20.73 1.43
CA GLU A 4 -6.21 19.84 0.95
C GLU A 4 -6.37 18.39 1.44
N TYR A 5 -7.09 18.14 2.54
CA TYR A 5 -7.20 16.79 3.12
C TYR A 5 -7.94 15.78 2.22
N PRO A 6 -9.13 16.08 1.66
CA PRO A 6 -9.79 15.16 0.72
C PRO A 6 -8.93 14.87 -0.52
N THR A 7 -8.18 15.86 -0.99
CA THR A 7 -7.25 15.71 -2.10
C THR A 7 -6.11 14.76 -1.76
N LEU A 8 -5.56 14.83 -0.54
CA LEU A 8 -4.54 13.88 -0.07
C LEU A 8 -5.08 12.45 -0.01
N LEU A 9 -6.33 12.26 0.46
CA LEU A 9 -6.98 10.94 0.44
C LEU A 9 -7.09 10.40 -0.99
N ASP A 10 -7.53 11.21 -1.95
CA ASP A 10 -7.66 10.80 -3.35
C ASP A 10 -6.31 10.43 -3.98
N VAL A 11 -5.28 11.24 -3.74
CA VAL A 11 -3.92 10.96 -4.22
C VAL A 11 -3.40 9.66 -3.63
N PHE A 12 -3.54 9.45 -2.32
CA PHE A 12 -3.11 8.23 -1.67
C PHE A 12 -3.85 7.00 -2.19
N LEU A 13 -5.17 7.07 -2.32
CA LEU A 13 -5.98 5.93 -2.78
C LEU A 13 -5.56 5.52 -4.20
N LYS A 14 -5.42 6.48 -5.12
CA LYS A 14 -4.99 6.23 -6.50
C LYS A 14 -3.56 5.68 -6.58
N ASP A 15 -2.63 6.25 -5.82
CA ASP A 15 -1.23 5.81 -5.75
C ASP A 15 -1.14 4.37 -5.19
N SER A 16 -1.92 4.08 -4.14
CA SER A 16 -1.95 2.77 -3.50
C SER A 16 -2.53 1.68 -4.41
N GLU A 17 -3.59 1.96 -5.17
CA GLU A 17 -4.14 1.03 -6.16
C GLU A 17 -3.07 0.63 -7.19
N TYR A 18 -2.32 1.61 -7.70
CA TYR A 18 -1.23 1.37 -8.64
C TYR A 18 -0.15 0.49 -8.03
N ARG A 19 0.30 0.80 -6.80
CA ARG A 19 1.36 0.05 -6.12
C ARG A 19 0.97 -1.39 -5.84
N ILE A 20 -0.25 -1.61 -5.34
CA ILE A 20 -0.74 -2.97 -5.06
C ILE A 20 -0.87 -3.77 -6.34
N SER A 21 -1.42 -3.18 -7.39
CA SER A 21 -1.47 -3.82 -8.70
C SER A 21 -0.07 -4.22 -9.18
N ARG A 22 0.93 -3.33 -9.02
CA ARG A 22 2.32 -3.62 -9.37
C ARG A 22 2.90 -4.76 -8.54
N LEU A 23 2.68 -4.79 -7.23
CA LEU A 23 3.13 -5.88 -6.35
C LEU A 23 2.53 -7.22 -6.79
N ARG A 24 1.23 -7.27 -7.09
CA ARG A 24 0.55 -8.47 -7.62
C ARG A 24 1.11 -8.92 -8.95
N GLN A 25 1.36 -7.98 -9.87
CA GLN A 25 1.95 -8.27 -11.18
C GLN A 25 3.35 -8.86 -11.04
N LEU A 26 4.19 -8.26 -10.20
CA LEU A 26 5.55 -8.75 -9.94
C LEU A 26 5.50 -10.16 -9.38
N MET A 27 4.66 -10.42 -8.38
CA MET A 27 4.59 -11.74 -7.76
C MET A 27 3.81 -12.79 -8.55
N GLY A 28 3.13 -12.38 -9.63
CA GLY A 28 2.37 -13.26 -10.52
C GLY A 28 3.22 -14.01 -11.56
N VAL A 29 4.51 -13.69 -11.68
CA VAL A 29 5.44 -14.39 -12.59
C VAL A 29 6.23 -15.47 -11.85
N ALA A 30 6.58 -16.55 -12.56
CA ALA A 30 7.25 -17.72 -11.96
C ALA A 30 8.62 -17.41 -11.34
N ALA A 31 9.32 -16.40 -11.86
CA ALA A 31 10.57 -15.88 -11.31
C ALA A 31 10.46 -14.35 -11.24
N PHE A 32 10.15 -13.83 -10.05
CA PHE A 32 9.90 -12.42 -9.83
C PHE A 32 11.12 -11.68 -9.31
N ASP A 33 11.26 -10.42 -9.73
CA ASP A 33 12.39 -9.57 -9.35
C ASP A 33 12.21 -9.05 -7.92
N LEU A 34 12.98 -9.61 -6.99
CA LEU A 34 12.97 -9.23 -5.57
C LEU A 34 13.51 -7.81 -5.36
N GLN A 35 14.41 -7.32 -6.21
CA GLN A 35 14.90 -5.95 -6.13
C GLN A 35 13.77 -4.98 -6.49
N GLU A 36 13.04 -5.26 -7.58
CA GLU A 36 11.90 -4.44 -7.96
C GLU A 36 10.78 -4.49 -6.90
N LEU A 37 10.50 -5.68 -6.36
CA LEU A 37 9.53 -5.87 -5.28
C LEU A 37 9.90 -5.03 -4.04
N SER A 38 11.17 -5.02 -3.66
CA SER A 38 11.66 -4.19 -2.56
C SER A 38 11.46 -2.69 -2.82
N LEU A 39 11.67 -2.21 -4.03
CA LEU A 39 11.53 -0.78 -4.37
C LEU A 39 10.07 -0.32 -4.32
N VAL A 40 9.16 -1.14 -4.85
CA VAL A 40 7.72 -0.86 -4.78
C VAL A 40 7.24 -0.89 -3.33
N ALA A 41 7.67 -1.88 -2.54
CA ALA A 41 7.34 -1.97 -1.11
C ALA A 41 7.89 -0.77 -0.31
N HIS A 42 9.14 -0.36 -0.56
CA HIS A 42 9.78 0.79 0.11
C HIS A 42 8.98 2.09 -0.09
N SER A 43 8.62 2.37 -1.34
CA SER A 43 7.88 3.56 -1.69
C SER A 43 6.44 3.51 -1.18
N PHE A 44 5.81 2.32 -1.17
CA PHE A 44 4.47 2.16 -0.61
C PHE A 44 4.44 2.33 0.93
N LYS A 45 5.47 1.84 1.62
CA LYS A 45 5.67 2.06 3.06
C LYS A 45 5.67 3.55 3.40
N GLY A 46 6.44 4.36 2.66
CA GLY A 46 6.52 5.80 2.89
C GLY A 46 5.16 6.49 2.72
N SER A 47 4.46 6.17 1.63
CA SER A 47 3.11 6.69 1.36
C SER A 47 2.12 6.32 2.48
N SER A 48 2.11 5.05 2.88
CA SER A 48 1.22 4.53 3.94
C SER A 48 1.52 5.14 5.31
N SER A 49 2.80 5.31 5.65
CA SER A 49 3.22 5.94 6.90
C SER A 49 2.82 7.40 6.97
N ASN A 50 2.94 8.15 5.87
CA ASN A 50 2.55 9.56 5.80
C ASN A 50 1.04 9.75 6.01
N MET A 51 0.24 8.78 5.58
CA MET A 51 -1.22 8.79 5.74
C MET A 51 -1.70 8.18 7.06
N GLY A 52 -0.79 7.76 7.94
CA GLY A 52 -1.15 7.12 9.22
C GLY A 52 -1.70 5.70 9.09
N ALA A 53 -1.59 5.07 7.91
CA ALA A 53 -1.92 3.66 7.70
C ALA A 53 -0.80 2.75 8.22
N LEU A 54 -0.58 2.77 9.54
CA LEU A 54 0.59 2.17 10.19
C LEU A 54 0.72 0.67 9.94
N ARG A 55 -0.40 -0.07 10.02
CA ARG A 55 -0.41 -1.52 9.77
C ARG A 55 -0.05 -1.86 8.32
N LEU A 56 -0.52 -1.06 7.37
CA LEU A 56 -0.16 -1.20 5.95
C LEU A 56 1.33 -0.87 5.74
N ALA A 57 1.84 0.16 6.40
CA ALA A 57 3.26 0.51 6.35
C ALA A 57 4.15 -0.61 6.93
N ASP A 58 3.73 -1.26 8.01
CA ASP A 58 4.45 -2.39 8.60
C ASP A 58 4.52 -3.60 7.66
N LEU A 59 3.41 -3.93 6.99
CA LEU A 59 3.39 -5.02 6.00
C LEU A 59 4.30 -4.70 4.80
N CYS A 60 4.30 -3.44 4.34
CA CYS A 60 5.22 -2.98 3.30
C CYS A 60 6.68 -3.06 3.74
N ARG A 61 6.98 -2.72 5.00
CA ARG A 61 8.33 -2.84 5.57
C ARG A 61 8.79 -4.30 5.60
N GLU A 62 7.94 -5.22 6.04
CA GLU A 62 8.26 -6.65 6.05
C GLU A 62 8.51 -7.18 4.64
N LEU A 63 7.70 -6.74 3.66
CA LEU A 63 7.86 -7.11 2.26
C LEU A 63 9.18 -6.58 1.69
N GLU A 64 9.52 -5.31 1.98
CA GLU A 64 10.79 -4.70 1.61
C GLU A 64 11.97 -5.49 2.19
N GLU A 65 11.96 -5.78 3.50
CA GLU A 65 13.06 -6.46 4.19
C GLU A 65 13.28 -7.89 3.67
N ARG A 66 12.22 -8.68 3.53
CA ARG A 66 12.33 -10.06 3.01
C ARG A 66 12.79 -10.06 1.56
N SER A 67 12.29 -9.14 0.74
CA SER A 67 12.73 -9.01 -0.65
C SER A 67 14.22 -8.67 -0.75
N ARG A 68 14.73 -7.76 0.10
CA ARG A 68 16.17 -7.42 0.17
C ARG A 68 17.06 -8.57 0.62
N ARG A 69 16.52 -9.49 1.43
CA ARG A 69 17.23 -10.68 1.91
C ARG A 69 17.12 -11.87 0.97
N GLU A 70 16.48 -11.68 -0.18
CA GLU A 70 16.18 -12.74 -1.14
C GLU A 70 15.31 -13.87 -0.55
N GLU A 71 14.52 -13.56 0.48
CA GLU A 71 13.63 -14.50 1.17
C GLU A 71 12.28 -14.56 0.43
N SER A 72 12.15 -15.46 -0.55
CA SER A 72 10.94 -15.61 -1.37
C SER A 72 9.82 -16.41 -0.71
N VAL A 73 10.13 -17.20 0.33
CA VAL A 73 9.17 -18.05 1.04
C VAL A 73 8.19 -17.19 1.84
N GLY A 74 6.88 -17.43 1.65
CA GLY A 74 5.82 -16.75 2.39
C GLY A 74 5.53 -15.31 1.94
N LEU A 75 6.19 -14.81 0.89
CA LEU A 75 5.86 -13.48 0.34
C LEU A 75 4.41 -13.44 -0.17
N GLY A 76 3.88 -14.55 -0.69
CA GLY A 76 2.50 -14.63 -1.17
C GLY A 76 1.47 -14.38 -0.07
N ASP A 77 1.69 -14.94 1.12
CA ASP A 77 0.85 -14.70 2.29
C ASP A 77 0.95 -13.24 2.76
N LEU A 78 2.15 -12.67 2.68
CA LEU A 78 2.39 -11.27 3.01
C LEU A 78 1.67 -10.32 2.04
N LEU A 79 1.67 -10.64 0.74
CA LEU A 79 0.92 -9.90 -0.26
C LEU A 79 -0.59 -10.00 -0.01
N ALA A 80 -1.11 -11.17 0.35
CA ALA A 80 -2.51 -11.35 0.70
C ALA A 80 -2.91 -10.54 1.96
N ALA A 81 -2.03 -10.49 2.97
CA ALA A 81 -2.23 -9.66 4.15
C ALA A 81 -2.24 -8.16 3.81
N LEU A 82 -1.33 -7.72 2.94
CA LEU A 82 -1.24 -6.35 2.44
C LEU A 82 -2.49 -5.96 1.64
N ASP A 83 -3.02 -6.86 0.81
CA ASP A 83 -4.27 -6.69 0.09
C ASP A 83 -5.48 -6.52 1.02
N HIS A 84 -5.55 -7.34 2.07
CA HIS A 84 -6.61 -7.26 3.06
C HIS A 84 -6.55 -5.95 3.86
N GLU A 85 -5.37 -5.58 4.31
CA GLU A 85 -5.15 -4.35 5.08
C GLU A 85 -5.50 -3.12 4.23
N TYR A 86 -5.02 -3.07 2.98
CA TYR A 86 -5.35 -1.97 2.09
C TYR A 86 -6.85 -1.87 1.81
N SER A 87 -7.55 -2.99 1.66
CA SER A 87 -9.00 -3.00 1.50
C SER A 87 -9.73 -2.40 2.71
N THR A 88 -9.14 -2.51 3.90
CA THR A 88 -9.67 -1.87 5.11
C THR A 88 -9.36 -0.38 5.14
N VAL A 89 -8.10 0.01 4.89
CA VAL A 89 -7.69 1.43 4.80
C VAL A 89 -8.52 2.17 3.75
N ARG A 90 -8.71 1.58 2.56
CA ARG A 90 -9.52 2.15 1.49
C ARG A 90 -10.94 2.46 1.94
N ARG A 91 -11.61 1.51 2.60
CA ARG A 91 -12.98 1.71 3.10
C ARG A 91 -13.07 2.84 4.12
N LEU A 92 -12.07 2.95 5.01
CA LEU A 92 -12.02 4.03 6.00
C LEU A 92 -11.83 5.39 5.32
N PHE A 93 -10.87 5.50 4.41
CA PHE A 93 -10.56 6.75 3.72
C PHE A 93 -11.67 7.17 2.74
N ASP A 94 -12.33 6.22 2.07
CA ASP A 94 -13.51 6.51 1.25
C ASP A 94 -14.67 7.06 2.11
N ALA A 95 -14.87 6.54 3.33
CA ALA A 95 -15.87 7.05 4.26
C ALA A 95 -15.53 8.45 4.79
N GLU A 96 -14.27 8.68 5.17
CA GLU A 96 -13.80 10.01 5.57
C GLU A 96 -13.96 11.04 4.43
N ARG A 97 -13.56 10.68 3.21
CA ARG A 97 -13.73 11.56 2.04
C ARG A 97 -15.20 11.92 1.83
N GLN A 98 -16.11 10.96 1.93
CA GLN A 98 -17.55 11.22 1.80
C GLN A 98 -18.08 12.15 2.89
N PHE A 99 -17.57 12.03 4.12
CA PHE A 99 -17.95 12.91 5.22
C PHE A 99 -17.60 14.37 4.92
N PHE A 100 -16.39 14.65 4.44
CA PHE A 100 -15.94 16.00 4.08
C PHE A 100 -16.65 16.57 2.85
N ILE A 101 -16.99 15.74 1.86
CA ILE A 101 -17.78 16.18 0.69
C ILE A 101 -19.21 16.56 1.12
N ALA A 102 -19.79 15.81 2.06
CA ALA A 102 -21.15 16.05 2.55
C ALA A 102 -21.27 17.22 3.54
N HIS A 103 -20.16 17.60 4.19
CA HIS A 103 -20.09 18.68 5.19
C HIS A 103 -18.88 19.60 4.91
N PRO A 104 -18.94 20.43 3.86
CA PRO A 104 -17.86 21.34 3.48
C PRO A 104 -17.66 22.49 4.47
#